data_AF-A0A246GAC1-F1
#
_entry.id   AF-A0A246GAC1-F1
#
_cell.length_a   1.000
_cell.length_b   1.000
_cell.length_c   1.000
_cell.angle_alpha   90.00
_cell.angle_beta   90.00
_cell.angle_gamma   90.00
#
_symmetry.space_group_name_H-M   'P 1'
#
loop_
_entity.id
_entity.type
_entity.pdbx_description
1 polymer ?
#
loop_
_entity_poly.entity_id
_entity_poly.type
_entity_poly.pdbx_seq_one_letter_code
_entity_poly.pdbx_strand_id
1 'polypeptide(L)'
;MATKKYTVNTFSDSDSAVNNFLNNKKRVVEASKKESEQSLSAEMELIMKRKRSIVLTIATHTGIKEADSWTKFNNWMKNSSIYKKELNVYDYTELDELIKQFRALEANYNKSAKKVGNKAWHHATGIPRSSEN
;
A
#
# COMPACT_ATOMS: atom_id res chain seq x y z
N MET A 1 48.17 36.74 -41.26
CA MET A 1 47.15 37.67 -40.73
C MET A 1 45.79 37.00 -40.84
N ALA A 2 45.02 37.02 -39.75
CA ALA A 2 43.80 36.24 -39.56
C ALA A 2 42.59 36.83 -40.30
N THR A 3 41.82 36.00 -41.01
CA THR A 3 40.49 36.36 -41.53
C THR A 3 39.42 35.67 -40.68
N LYS A 4 38.81 36.43 -39.76
CA LYS A 4 37.61 35.99 -39.02
C LYS A 4 36.43 35.91 -40.00
N LYS A 5 35.85 34.72 -40.15
CA LYS A 5 34.57 34.55 -40.85
C LYS A 5 33.45 34.89 -39.86
N TYR A 6 32.71 35.95 -40.14
CA TYR A 6 31.49 36.29 -39.41
C TYR A 6 30.31 35.57 -40.07
N THR A 7 29.64 34.69 -39.35
CA THR A 7 28.33 34.15 -39.73
C THR A 7 27.26 35.09 -39.19
N VAL A 8 26.59 35.81 -40.09
CA VAL A 8 25.40 36.60 -39.75
C VAL A 8 24.20 35.67 -39.87
N ASN A 9 23.52 35.40 -38.75
CA ASN A 9 22.27 34.66 -38.79
C ASN A 9 21.19 35.57 -39.41
N THR A 10 20.84 35.32 -40.66
CA THR A 10 19.64 35.90 -41.26
C THR A 10 18.44 35.20 -40.63
N PHE A 11 17.78 35.87 -39.69
CA PHE A 11 16.43 35.49 -39.28
C PHE A 11 15.52 35.65 -40.50
N SER A 12 15.26 34.55 -41.19
CA SER A 12 14.13 34.44 -42.13
C SER A 12 12.86 34.56 -41.30
N ASP A 13 12.02 35.53 -41.68
CA ASP A 13 10.80 36.00 -41.03
C ASP A 13 9.64 34.97 -41.03
N SER A 14 9.98 33.69 -40.91
CA SER A 14 9.04 32.56 -40.92
C SER A 14 8.42 32.26 -39.55
N ASP A 15 8.86 32.93 -38.48
CA ASP A 15 8.28 32.84 -37.12
C ASP A 15 7.05 33.77 -36.94
N SER A 16 6.17 33.83 -37.94
CA SER A 16 4.85 34.43 -37.73
C SER A 16 4.05 33.57 -36.75
N ALA A 17 3.65 34.18 -35.62
CA ALA A 17 2.86 33.55 -34.55
C ALA A 17 1.55 32.89 -35.03
N VAL A 18 1.12 33.19 -36.25
CA VAL A 18 -0.08 32.66 -36.91
C VAL A 18 0.05 31.15 -37.19
N ASN A 19 1.25 30.65 -37.50
CA ASN A 19 1.45 29.23 -37.84
C ASN A 19 1.42 28.30 -36.62
N ASN A 20 1.65 28.83 -35.41
CA ASN A 20 1.57 28.02 -34.19
C ASN A 20 0.13 27.79 -33.70
N PHE A 21 -0.82 28.65 -34.09
CA PHE A 21 -2.21 28.55 -33.64
C PHE A 21 -2.99 27.42 -34.35
N LEU A 22 -2.74 27.20 -35.65
CA LEU A 22 -3.39 26.12 -36.41
C LEU A 22 -2.89 24.73 -36.00
N ASN A 23 -1.62 24.59 -35.63
CA ASN A 23 -1.06 23.31 -35.18
C ASN A 23 -1.57 22.88 -33.80
N ASN A 24 -2.01 23.82 -32.96
CA ASN A 24 -2.51 23.50 -31.63
C ASN A 24 -3.96 23.00 -31.63
N LYS A 25 -4.79 23.36 -32.64
CA LYS A 25 -6.20 22.96 -32.71
C LYS A 25 -6.41 21.49 -33.11
N LYS A 26 -5.41 20.85 -33.74
CA LYS A 26 -5.42 19.42 -34.07
C LYS A 26 -4.87 18.52 -32.97
N ARG A 27 -4.30 19.06 -31.89
CA ARG A 27 -4.09 18.31 -30.64
C ARG A 27 -5.42 18.23 -29.90
N VAL A 28 -6.40 17.55 -30.50
CA VAL A 28 -7.38 16.83 -29.70
C VAL A 28 -6.52 15.87 -28.89
N VAL A 29 -6.34 16.20 -27.62
CA VAL A 29 -5.63 15.37 -26.66
C VAL A 29 -6.40 14.06 -26.64
N GLU A 30 -5.95 13.09 -27.43
CA GLU A 30 -6.13 11.68 -27.13
C GLU A 30 -5.38 11.45 -25.82
N ALA A 31 -5.96 11.94 -24.72
CA ALA A 31 -5.55 11.60 -23.38
C ALA A 31 -5.72 10.09 -23.34
N SER A 32 -4.58 9.43 -23.45
CA SER A 32 -4.49 8.02 -23.69
C SER A 32 -5.26 7.30 -22.59
N LYS A 33 -6.22 6.46 -22.99
CA LYS A 33 -6.97 5.58 -22.09
C LYS A 33 -6.06 4.83 -21.09
N LYS A 34 -4.81 4.57 -21.50
CA LYS A 34 -3.75 3.93 -20.69
C LYS A 34 -3.32 4.70 -19.45
N GLU A 35 -3.17 6.02 -19.50
CA GLU A 35 -2.71 6.79 -18.33
C GLU A 35 -3.77 6.82 -17.21
N SER A 36 -5.05 6.93 -17.58
CA SER A 36 -6.17 6.85 -16.62
C SER A 36 -6.36 5.45 -16.04
N GLU A 37 -6.15 4.39 -16.83
CA GLU A 37 -6.25 3.01 -16.33
C GLU A 37 -5.07 2.65 -15.41
N GLN A 38 -3.88 3.17 -15.72
CA GLN A 38 -2.68 2.96 -14.92
C GLN A 38 -2.68 3.74 -13.60
N SER A 39 -3.27 4.94 -13.55
CA SER A 39 -3.43 5.68 -12.30
C SER A 39 -4.47 5.02 -11.38
N LEU A 40 -5.60 4.57 -11.93
CA LEU A 40 -6.63 3.84 -11.16
C LEU A 40 -6.10 2.52 -10.57
N SER A 41 -5.26 1.79 -11.32
CA SER A 41 -4.65 0.55 -10.80
C SER A 41 -3.64 0.82 -9.68
N ALA A 42 -2.82 1.86 -9.82
CA ALA A 42 -1.87 2.27 -8.79
C ALA A 42 -2.57 2.72 -7.49
N GLU A 43 -3.66 3.48 -7.60
CA GLU A 43 -4.48 3.88 -6.45
C GLU A 43 -5.08 2.66 -5.73
N MET A 44 -5.63 1.72 -6.49
CA MET A 44 -6.20 0.48 -5.93
C MET A 44 -5.14 -0.34 -5.19
N GLU A 45 -3.94 -0.49 -5.76
CA GLU A 45 -2.84 -1.18 -5.10
C GLU A 45 -2.42 -0.51 -3.78
N LEU A 46 -2.36 0.82 -3.74
CA LEU A 46 -2.05 1.57 -2.52
C LEU A 46 -3.11 1.33 -1.44
N ILE A 47 -4.39 1.28 -1.82
CA ILE A 47 -5.47 1.00 -0.87
C ILE A 47 -5.34 -0.42 -0.34
N MET A 48 -5.09 -1.42 -1.20
CA MET A 48 -4.86 -2.80 -0.75
C MET A 48 -3.65 -2.91 0.17
N LYS A 49 -2.54 -2.22 -0.14
CA LYS A 49 -1.35 -2.15 0.72
C LYS A 49 -1.69 -1.58 2.11
N ARG A 50 -2.48 -0.51 2.17
CA ARG A 50 -2.96 0.07 3.44
C ARG A 50 -3.80 -0.93 4.23
N LYS A 51 -4.74 -1.63 3.57
CA LYS A 51 -5.57 -2.67 4.21
C LYS A 51 -4.72 -3.81 4.78
N ARG A 52 -3.75 -4.32 4.00
CA ARG A 52 -2.78 -5.34 4.48
C ARG A 52 -1.97 -4.81 5.66
N SER A 53 -1.52 -3.56 5.63
CA SER A 53 -0.80 -2.94 6.74
C SER A 53 -1.64 -2.91 8.02
N ILE A 54 -2.94 -2.60 7.94
CA ILE A 54 -3.84 -2.61 9.11
C ILE A 54 -3.89 -4.00 9.74
N VAL A 55 -4.04 -5.05 8.92
CA VAL A 55 -4.03 -6.44 9.38
C VAL A 55 -2.72 -6.78 10.10
N LEU A 56 -1.58 -6.41 9.51
CA LEU A 56 -0.26 -6.67 10.11
C LEU A 56 -0.04 -5.93 11.42
N THR A 57 -0.50 -4.68 11.52
CA THR A 57 -0.43 -3.90 12.76
C THR A 57 -1.20 -4.60 13.88
N ILE A 58 -2.43 -5.03 13.61
CA ILE A 58 -3.26 -5.73 14.60
C ILE A 58 -2.65 -7.08 14.95
N ALA A 59 -2.18 -7.84 13.95
CA ALA A 59 -1.57 -9.14 14.16
C ALA A 59 -0.34 -9.05 15.07
N THR A 60 0.48 -8.01 14.89
CA THR A 60 1.66 -7.77 15.73
C THR A 60 1.25 -7.34 17.14
N HIS A 61 0.29 -6.42 17.25
CA HIS A 61 -0.20 -5.94 18.55
C HIS A 61 -0.82 -7.06 19.42
N THR A 62 -1.56 -7.97 18.78
CA THR A 62 -2.24 -9.09 19.46
C THR A 62 -1.35 -10.32 19.67
N GLY A 63 -0.09 -10.29 19.20
CA GLY A 63 0.85 -11.42 19.31
C GLY A 63 0.52 -12.60 18.38
N ILE A 64 -0.27 -12.38 17.32
CA ILE A 64 -0.50 -13.35 16.25
C ILE A 64 0.72 -13.42 15.32
N LYS A 65 1.32 -12.27 15.04
CA LYS A 65 2.57 -12.14 14.27
C LYS A 65 3.71 -11.71 15.20
N GLU A 66 4.84 -12.41 15.12
CA GLU A 66 6.09 -11.98 15.75
C GLU A 66 6.86 -11.05 14.81
N ALA A 67 7.73 -10.19 15.35
CA ALA A 67 8.56 -9.28 14.54
C ALA A 67 9.37 -10.05 13.47
N ASP A 68 10.03 -11.13 13.89
CA ASP A 68 11.02 -11.85 13.09
C ASP A 68 10.46 -13.08 12.35
N SER A 69 9.21 -13.47 12.61
CA SER A 69 8.64 -14.71 12.05
C SER A 69 7.32 -14.51 11.32
N TRP A 70 7.30 -14.91 10.05
CA TRP A 70 6.09 -15.01 9.23
C TRP A 70 5.38 -16.35 9.36
N THR A 71 6.06 -17.40 9.80
CA THR A 71 5.52 -18.76 9.84
C THR A 71 4.30 -18.86 10.74
N LYS A 72 4.37 -18.27 11.94
CA LYS A 72 3.24 -18.25 12.90
C LYS A 72 2.03 -17.53 12.31
N PHE A 73 2.25 -16.38 11.67
CA PHE A 73 1.20 -15.60 11.03
C PHE A 73 0.57 -16.35 9.86
N ASN A 74 1.38 -16.92 8.95
CA ASN A 74 0.90 -17.64 7.79
C ASN A 74 0.13 -18.91 8.18
N ASN A 75 0.59 -19.63 9.21
CA ASN A 75 -0.14 -20.76 9.77
C ASN A 75 -1.47 -20.32 10.36
N TRP A 76 -1.50 -19.20 11.09
CA TRP A 76 -2.75 -18.64 11.60
C TRP A 76 -3.70 -18.26 10.45
N MET A 77 -3.19 -17.61 9.40
CA MET A 77 -3.98 -17.25 8.23
C MET A 77 -4.59 -18.48 7.55
N LYS A 78 -3.84 -19.56 7.35
CA LYS A 78 -4.34 -20.81 6.74
C LYS A 78 -5.36 -21.55 7.60
N ASN A 79 -5.27 -21.43 8.93
CA ASN A 79 -6.12 -22.20 9.84
C ASN A 79 -7.36 -21.43 10.33
N SER A 80 -7.21 -20.13 10.59
CA SER A 80 -8.16 -19.35 11.38
C SER A 80 -8.71 -18.12 10.65
N SER A 81 -8.09 -17.67 9.55
CA SER A 81 -8.69 -16.58 8.78
C SER A 81 -9.98 -17.05 8.09
N ILE A 82 -10.88 -16.11 7.82
CA ILE A 82 -12.17 -16.39 7.18
C ILE A 82 -12.04 -17.11 5.82
N TYR A 83 -11.01 -16.77 5.03
CA TYR A 83 -10.75 -17.35 3.70
C TYR A 83 -9.60 -18.37 3.66
N LYS A 84 -8.94 -18.65 4.79
CA LYS A 84 -7.88 -19.66 4.92
C LYS A 84 -6.73 -19.56 3.90
N LYS A 85 -6.38 -18.34 3.50
CA LYS A 85 -5.34 -18.09 2.48
C LYS A 85 -4.30 -17.09 2.97
N GLU A 86 -3.21 -16.96 2.22
CA GLU A 86 -2.12 -16.04 2.54
C GLU A 86 -2.51 -14.58 2.23
N LEU A 87 -2.01 -13.61 3.00
CA LEU A 87 -2.42 -12.20 2.95
C LEU A 87 -2.21 -11.52 1.59
N ASN A 88 -1.24 -12.01 0.81
CA ASN A 88 -0.94 -11.55 -0.55
C ASN A 88 -2.00 -11.96 -1.58
N VAL A 89 -2.73 -13.06 -1.36
CA VAL A 89 -3.74 -13.63 -2.29
C VAL A 89 -5.14 -13.02 -2.08
N TYR A 90 -5.30 -12.09 -1.13
CA TYR A 90 -6.59 -11.46 -0.88
C TYR A 90 -6.93 -10.37 -1.89
N ASP A 91 -8.20 -10.36 -2.29
CA ASP A 91 -8.83 -9.31 -3.06
C ASP A 91 -9.31 -8.15 -2.17
N TYR A 92 -9.69 -7.04 -2.81
CA TYR A 92 -10.10 -5.81 -2.13
C TYR A 92 -11.25 -6.03 -1.13
N THR A 93 -12.31 -6.74 -1.54
CA THR A 93 -13.51 -6.97 -0.72
C THR A 93 -13.24 -7.93 0.43
N GLU A 94 -12.46 -8.98 0.18
CA GLU A 94 -12.08 -9.96 1.19
C GLU A 94 -11.15 -9.36 2.26
N LEU A 95 -10.30 -8.40 1.87
CA LEU A 95 -9.48 -7.65 2.84
C LEU A 95 -10.35 -6.88 3.84
N ASP A 96 -11.50 -6.37 3.44
CA ASP A 96 -12.42 -5.67 4.36
C ASP A 96 -13.03 -6.62 5.39
N GLU A 97 -13.40 -7.83 4.96
CA GLU A 97 -13.90 -8.86 5.87
C GLU A 97 -12.80 -9.37 6.80
N LEU A 98 -11.59 -9.54 6.28
CA LEU A 98 -10.42 -9.88 7.08
C LEU A 98 -10.14 -8.81 8.14
N ILE A 99 -10.20 -7.52 7.77
CA ILE A 99 -10.02 -6.43 8.73
C ILE A 99 -11.09 -6.49 9.83
N LYS A 100 -12.36 -6.74 9.49
CA LYS A 100 -13.43 -6.92 10.49
C LYS A 100 -13.09 -8.05 11.47
N GLN A 101 -12.61 -9.19 10.95
CA GLN A 101 -12.17 -10.31 11.78
C GLN A 101 -11.04 -9.89 12.72
N PHE A 102 -10.01 -9.22 12.21
CA PHE A 102 -8.87 -8.77 13.02
C PHE A 102 -9.26 -7.74 14.07
N ARG A 103 -10.18 -6.80 13.77
CA ARG A 103 -10.71 -5.86 14.77
C ARG A 103 -11.48 -6.54 15.88
N ALA A 104 -12.24 -7.60 15.57
CA ALA A 104 -12.90 -8.41 16.60
C ALA A 104 -11.88 -9.12 17.49
N LEU A 105 -10.82 -9.68 16.90
CA LEU A 105 -9.72 -10.30 17.64
C LEU A 105 -9.00 -9.29 18.55
N GLU A 106 -8.73 -8.09 18.05
CA GLU A 106 -8.14 -6.98 18.81
C GLU A 106 -9.00 -6.60 20.01
N ALA A 107 -10.31 -6.44 19.81
CA ALA A 107 -11.23 -6.13 20.90
C ALA A 107 -11.24 -7.24 21.97
N ASN A 108 -11.23 -8.51 21.55
CA ASN A 108 -11.19 -9.65 22.46
C ASN A 108 -9.85 -9.75 23.20
N TYR A 109 -8.75 -9.48 22.50
CA TYR A 109 -7.42 -9.39 23.09
C TYR A 109 -7.36 -8.28 24.13
N ASN A 110 -7.84 -7.08 23.83
CA ASN A 110 -7.87 -5.94 24.76
C ASN A 110 -8.73 -6.21 25.99
N LYS A 111 -9.88 -6.86 25.83
CA LYS A 111 -10.70 -7.32 26.97
C LYS A 111 -9.97 -8.33 27.82
N SER A 112 -9.22 -9.23 27.20
CA SER A 112 -8.43 -10.25 27.89
C SER A 112 -7.23 -9.62 28.59
N ALA A 113 -6.49 -8.73 27.94
CA ALA A 113 -5.31 -8.08 28.49
C ALA A 113 -5.59 -7.25 29.75
N LYS A 114 -6.85 -6.89 30.04
CA LYS A 114 -7.24 -6.25 31.31
C LYS A 114 -7.30 -7.23 32.50
N LYS A 115 -7.40 -8.53 32.26
CA LYS A 115 -7.51 -9.56 33.30
C LYS A 115 -6.10 -10.08 33.64
N VAL A 116 -5.65 -9.82 34.85
CA VAL A 116 -4.32 -10.22 35.36
C VAL A 116 -4.10 -11.73 35.26
N GLY A 117 -2.87 -12.15 34.92
CA GLY A 117 -2.45 -13.57 34.90
C GLY A 117 -2.78 -14.34 33.60
N ASN A 118 -3.58 -13.78 32.70
CA ASN A 118 -3.81 -14.43 31.41
C ASN A 118 -2.72 -14.11 30.39
N LYS A 119 -2.64 -14.93 29.32
CA LYS A 119 -1.60 -14.82 28.30
C LYS A 119 -1.56 -13.43 27.66
N ALA A 120 -2.72 -12.81 27.43
CA ALA A 120 -2.83 -11.48 26.85
C ALA A 120 -2.28 -10.40 27.79
N TRP A 121 -2.50 -10.52 29.10
CA TRP A 121 -1.98 -9.60 30.10
C TRP A 121 -0.45 -9.69 30.21
N HIS A 122 0.10 -10.91 30.22
CA HIS A 122 1.55 -11.11 30.18
C HIS A 122 2.18 -10.54 28.92
N HIS A 123 1.55 -10.75 27.76
CA HIS A 123 2.01 -10.18 26.49
C HIS A 123 1.94 -8.65 26.48
N ALA A 124 0.86 -8.06 27.00
CA ALA A 124 0.68 -6.61 27.04
C ALA A 124 1.60 -5.90 28.05
N THR A 125 1.90 -6.54 29.18
CA THR A 125 2.74 -5.95 30.25
C THR A 125 4.23 -6.29 30.10
N GLY A 126 4.58 -7.30 29.30
CA GLY A 126 5.95 -7.82 29.18
C GLY A 126 6.40 -8.64 30.41
N ILE A 127 5.51 -8.87 31.38
CA ILE A 127 5.82 -9.67 32.56
C ILE A 127 5.79 -11.15 32.15
N PRO A 128 6.89 -11.91 32.32
CA PRO A 128 6.92 -13.31 31.95
C PRO A 128 5.88 -14.09 32.77
N ARG A 129 5.27 -15.09 32.13
CA ARG A 129 4.43 -16.05 32.84
C ARG A 129 5.34 -16.86 33.75
N SER A 130 4.98 -17.01 35.02
CA SER A 130 5.62 -17.99 35.90
C SER A 130 5.52 -19.34 35.20
N SER A 131 6.65 -19.95 34.85
CA SER A 131 6.68 -21.26 34.21
C SER A 131 6.15 -22.28 35.20
N GLU A 132 5.06 -22.96 34.86
CA GLU A 132 4.78 -24.27 35.44
C GLU A 132 5.89 -25.19 34.90
N ASN A 133 6.85 -25.51 35.79
CA ASN A 133 7.95 -26.44 35.55
C ASN A 133 7.45 -27.82 35.10
#